data_AF-A0A6B3GE63-F1
#
_entry.id   AF-A0A6B3GE63-F1
#
_cell.length_a   1.000
_cell.length_b   1.000
_cell.length_c   1.000
_cell.angle_alpha   90.00
_cell.angle_beta   90.00
_cell.angle_gamma   90.00
#
_symmetry.space_group_name_H-M   'P 1'
#
loop_
_entity.id
_entity.type
_entity.pdbx_description
1 polymer ?
#
loop_
_entity_poly.entity_id
_entity_poly.type
_entity_poly.pdbx_seq_one_letter_code
_entity_poly.pdbx_strand_id
1 'polypeptide(L)'
;IEDFQSVATTVVDWSPVTDDVEIVTFTEHLATVDEAAAALDGFDIVVTLRERVPFPAELFARLPRLGLLVASGMRNSVIDFDAARRHGVEVCGTASSSTPPVELTWALLLGLARGIVPEAEALRTGGPWQSTLGADLHGRTLGLLGLGKIGARVAQVGLAFGMDVVAWSQNLTKERTDEVGVGLAASKEHLLDSSDFVSV
;
A
#
# COMPACT_ATOMS: atom_id res chain seq x y z
N ILE A 1 16.18 1.45 3.57
CA ILE A 1 16.08 0.13 4.22
C ILE A 1 14.94 -0.67 3.62
N GLU A 2 15.05 -2.01 3.62
CA GLU A 2 14.12 -2.96 2.99
C GLU A 2 13.77 -2.69 1.53
N ASP A 3 14.79 -2.36 0.74
CA ASP A 3 14.68 -2.26 -0.71
C ASP A 3 14.89 -3.64 -1.34
N PHE A 4 13.91 -4.53 -1.20
CA PHE A 4 13.99 -5.92 -1.67
C PHE A 4 14.41 -6.07 -3.15
N GLN A 5 14.18 -5.05 -3.97
CA GLN A 5 14.51 -5.08 -5.40
C GLN A 5 15.84 -4.40 -5.72
N SER A 6 16.51 -3.79 -4.72
CA SER A 6 17.73 -3.00 -4.89
C SER A 6 17.59 -1.90 -5.96
N VAL A 7 16.43 -1.21 -5.98
CA VAL A 7 16.09 -0.19 -6.98
C VAL A 7 16.17 1.24 -6.46
N ALA A 8 16.23 1.46 -5.14
CA ALA A 8 16.20 2.80 -4.55
C ALA A 8 17.38 3.68 -5.01
N THR A 9 18.52 3.08 -5.31
CA THR A 9 19.72 3.76 -5.86
C THR A 9 19.63 4.05 -7.35
N THR A 10 18.67 3.46 -8.07
CA THR A 10 18.53 3.61 -9.53
C THR A 10 17.30 4.44 -9.93
N VAL A 11 16.27 4.50 -9.08
CA VAL A 11 15.01 5.24 -9.35
C VAL A 11 14.93 6.60 -8.66
N VAL A 12 15.88 6.90 -7.78
CA VAL A 12 15.99 8.20 -7.09
C VAL A 12 17.27 8.89 -7.55
N ASP A 13 17.17 10.19 -7.81
CA ASP A 13 18.34 11.02 -8.09
C ASP A 13 19.05 11.39 -6.77
N TRP A 14 20.17 10.71 -6.51
CA TRP A 14 21.02 10.95 -5.34
C TRP A 14 22.13 11.96 -5.59
N SER A 15 22.33 12.41 -6.84
CA SER A 15 23.40 13.34 -7.19
C SER A 15 23.45 14.63 -6.35
N PRO A 16 22.33 15.16 -5.78
CA PRO A 16 22.41 16.35 -4.93
C PRO A 16 23.08 16.15 -3.58
N VAL A 17 23.32 14.90 -3.13
CA VAL A 17 23.84 14.59 -1.78
C VAL A 17 25.04 13.66 -1.77
N THR A 18 25.39 13.03 -2.89
CA THR A 18 26.44 11.99 -2.96
C THR A 18 27.83 12.44 -2.55
N ASP A 19 28.10 13.76 -2.56
CA ASP A 19 29.37 14.32 -2.09
C ASP A 19 29.46 14.39 -0.56
N ASP A 20 28.30 14.41 0.13
CA ASP A 20 28.20 14.62 1.57
C ASP A 20 27.80 13.35 2.35
N VAL A 21 27.22 12.35 1.67
CA VAL A 21 26.71 11.12 2.31
C VAL A 21 27.19 9.84 1.62
N GLU A 22 27.50 8.83 2.44
CA GLU A 22 27.63 7.45 1.97
C GLU A 22 26.26 6.77 1.95
N ILE A 23 25.91 6.16 0.81
CA ILE A 23 24.61 5.51 0.63
C ILE A 23 24.78 4.00 0.77
N VAL A 24 24.15 3.43 1.80
CA VAL A 24 24.09 1.98 2.03
C VAL A 24 22.66 1.48 1.84
N THR A 25 22.49 0.42 1.06
CA THR A 25 21.19 -0.20 0.79
C THR A 25 21.04 -1.50 1.55
N PHE A 26 19.90 -1.68 2.20
CA PHE A 26 19.51 -2.92 2.87
C PHE A 26 18.38 -3.56 2.07
N THR A 27 18.59 -4.79 1.61
CA THR A 27 17.63 -5.54 0.78
C THR A 27 16.89 -6.63 1.54
N GLU A 28 17.23 -6.84 2.82
CA GLU A 28 16.64 -7.86 3.69
C GLU A 28 15.63 -7.23 4.66
N HIS A 29 14.71 -8.05 5.17
CA HIS A 29 13.72 -7.64 6.16
C HIS A 29 14.37 -7.57 7.56
N LEU A 30 14.14 -6.46 8.27
CA LEU A 30 14.58 -6.25 9.64
C LEU A 30 13.39 -6.54 10.57
N ALA A 31 13.24 -7.80 10.96
CA ALA A 31 12.02 -8.31 11.59
C ALA A 31 11.88 -7.87 13.05
N THR A 32 12.98 -7.56 13.72
CA THR A 32 13.01 -7.21 15.15
C THR A 32 13.70 -5.88 15.42
N VAL A 33 13.39 -5.29 16.58
CA VAL A 33 14.09 -4.08 17.07
C VAL A 33 15.59 -4.36 17.25
N ASP A 34 15.98 -5.58 17.66
CA ASP A 34 17.38 -5.97 17.80
C ASP A 34 18.12 -5.98 16.46
N GLU A 35 17.53 -6.62 15.45
CA GLU A 35 18.09 -6.65 14.09
C GLU A 35 18.17 -5.25 13.49
N ALA A 36 17.10 -4.46 13.63
CA ALA A 36 17.08 -3.08 13.15
C ALA A 36 18.12 -2.22 13.88
N ALA A 37 18.25 -2.32 15.19
CA ALA A 37 19.24 -1.57 15.95
C ALA A 37 20.67 -1.97 15.54
N ALA A 38 20.95 -3.26 15.37
CA ALA A 38 22.27 -3.73 14.95
C ALA A 38 22.61 -3.30 13.52
N ALA A 39 21.66 -3.37 12.59
CA ALA A 39 21.87 -3.01 11.20
C ALA A 39 21.97 -1.49 10.98
N LEU A 40 21.25 -0.70 11.78
CA LEU A 40 21.16 0.76 11.63
C LEU A 40 22.07 1.52 12.61
N ASP A 41 22.79 0.83 13.49
CA ASP A 41 23.80 1.47 14.34
C ASP A 41 24.86 2.16 13.48
N GLY A 42 25.28 3.34 13.91
CA GLY A 42 26.24 4.14 13.16
C GLY A 42 25.67 5.01 12.02
N PHE A 43 24.39 4.88 11.65
CA PHE A 43 23.80 5.70 10.59
C PHE A 43 23.22 7.02 11.13
N ASP A 44 23.55 8.13 10.48
CA ASP A 44 23.02 9.46 10.83
C ASP A 44 21.64 9.73 10.17
N ILE A 45 21.39 9.09 9.03
CA ILE A 45 20.17 9.23 8.22
C ILE A 45 19.65 7.85 7.86
N VAL A 46 18.35 7.62 8.05
CA VAL A 46 17.66 6.42 7.56
C VAL A 46 16.53 6.79 6.63
N VAL A 47 16.50 6.16 5.45
CA VAL A 47 15.39 6.25 4.50
C VAL A 47 14.56 4.97 4.56
N THR A 48 13.33 5.06 5.07
CA THR A 48 12.39 3.94 5.20
C THR A 48 11.34 3.93 4.08
N LEU A 49 11.00 2.73 3.62
CA LEU A 49 10.04 2.52 2.55
C LEU A 49 8.67 2.19 3.12
N ARG A 50 7.74 3.14 3.04
CA ARG A 50 6.38 3.02 3.59
C ARG A 50 6.44 2.56 5.06
N GLU A 51 5.61 1.59 5.42
CA GLU A 51 5.47 1.05 6.78
C GLU A 51 6.19 -0.30 6.95
N ARG A 52 7.20 -0.61 6.11
CA ARG A 52 7.88 -1.92 6.11
C ARG A 52 8.63 -2.22 7.41
N VAL A 53 9.31 -1.22 7.96
CA VAL A 53 10.07 -1.34 9.21
C VAL A 53 9.46 -0.43 10.27
N PRO A 54 9.01 -0.97 11.41
CA PRO A 54 8.56 -0.18 12.54
C PRO A 54 9.70 0.61 13.20
N PHE A 55 9.40 1.84 13.61
CA PHE A 55 10.24 2.69 14.45
C PHE A 55 9.53 2.98 15.77
N PRO A 56 9.45 2.01 16.69
CA PRO A 56 8.93 2.21 18.04
C PRO A 56 9.93 3.02 18.90
N ALA A 57 9.48 3.51 20.06
CA ALA A 57 10.33 4.24 21.00
C ALA A 57 11.64 3.54 21.36
N GLU A 58 11.60 2.21 21.54
CA GLU A 58 12.77 1.41 21.88
C GLU A 58 13.85 1.46 20.80
N LEU A 59 13.47 1.50 19.52
CA LEU A 59 14.44 1.57 18.42
C LEU A 59 15.15 2.92 18.42
N PHE A 60 14.42 4.03 18.58
CA PHE A 60 15.03 5.36 18.67
C PHE A 60 16.03 5.48 19.82
N ALA A 61 15.75 4.87 20.98
CA ALA A 61 16.66 4.86 22.11
C ALA A 61 17.99 4.13 21.83
N ARG A 62 18.02 3.24 20.83
CA ARG A 62 19.19 2.43 20.46
C ARG A 62 19.94 2.97 19.25
N LEU A 63 19.47 4.06 18.64
CA LEU A 63 20.08 4.68 17.47
C LEU A 63 20.57 6.10 17.83
N PRO A 64 21.59 6.25 18.69
CA PRO A 64 21.98 7.54 19.25
C PRO A 64 22.56 8.52 18.22
N ARG A 65 22.94 8.04 17.03
CA ARG A 65 23.43 8.88 15.92
C ARG A 65 22.35 9.33 14.95
N LEU A 66 21.18 8.68 14.97
CA LEU A 66 20.13 8.98 14.01
C LEU A 66 19.61 10.40 14.23
N GLY A 67 19.86 11.28 13.26
CA GLY A 67 19.37 12.66 13.26
C GLY A 67 18.17 12.86 12.34
N LEU A 68 18.01 12.01 11.31
CA LEU A 68 16.97 12.16 10.30
C LEU A 68 16.39 10.81 9.88
N LEU A 69 15.06 10.68 9.98
CA LEU A 69 14.29 9.59 9.41
C LEU A 69 13.44 10.10 8.25
N VAL A 70 13.71 9.61 7.04
CA VAL A 70 12.96 9.95 5.82
C VAL A 70 12.02 8.81 5.47
N ALA A 71 10.71 9.04 5.53
CA ALA A 71 9.69 8.06 5.13
C ALA A 71 9.19 8.31 3.70
N SER A 72 9.12 7.27 2.88
CA SER A 72 8.40 7.40 1.60
C SER A 72 6.89 7.51 1.87
N GLY A 73 6.38 8.74 1.94
CA GLY A 73 5.04 9.06 2.44
C GLY A 73 4.99 9.41 3.92
N MET A 74 4.40 10.57 4.22
CA MET A 74 4.35 11.10 5.58
C MET A 74 3.35 10.40 6.52
N ARG A 75 2.24 9.88 6.00
CA ARG A 75 1.29 9.11 6.83
C ARG A 75 1.86 7.73 7.07
N ASN A 76 2.25 7.48 8.31
CA ASN A 76 2.91 6.26 8.72
C ASN A 76 2.46 5.90 10.15
N SER A 77 1.91 4.71 10.32
CA SER A 77 1.40 4.20 11.60
C SER A 77 2.43 3.46 12.44
N VAL A 78 3.58 3.11 11.84
CA VAL A 78 4.63 2.31 12.49
C VAL A 78 5.78 3.17 13.03
N ILE A 79 5.72 4.49 12.87
CA ILE A 79 6.70 5.44 13.42
C ILE A 79 6.11 6.10 14.68
N ASP A 80 6.83 5.97 15.80
CA ASP A 80 6.56 6.74 17.02
C ASP A 80 7.17 8.15 16.89
N PHE A 81 6.38 9.09 16.38
CA PHE A 81 6.80 10.49 16.18
C PHE A 81 7.16 11.21 17.48
N ASP A 82 6.53 10.85 18.60
CA ASP A 82 6.81 11.47 19.89
C ASP A 82 8.14 10.96 20.45
N ALA A 83 8.45 9.67 20.26
CA ALA A 83 9.78 9.15 20.54
C ALA A 83 10.85 9.78 19.64
N ALA A 84 10.61 9.88 18.32
CA ALA A 84 11.53 10.55 17.41
C ALA A 84 11.88 11.96 17.91
N ARG A 85 10.87 12.77 18.25
CA ARG A 85 11.08 14.12 18.81
C ARG A 85 11.85 14.10 20.12
N ARG A 86 11.54 13.19 21.05
CA ARG A 86 12.26 13.07 22.34
C ARG A 86 13.73 12.71 22.17
N HIS A 87 14.06 11.94 21.13
CA HIS A 87 15.43 11.55 20.79
C HIS A 87 16.12 12.53 19.84
N GLY A 88 15.48 13.65 19.48
CA GLY A 88 16.07 14.66 18.60
C GLY A 88 16.15 14.25 17.13
N VAL A 89 15.38 13.24 16.72
CA VAL A 89 15.32 12.75 15.34
C VAL A 89 14.25 13.53 14.58
N GLU A 90 14.65 14.24 13.54
CA GLU A 90 13.70 14.86 12.61
C GLU A 90 13.07 13.79 11.74
N VAL A 91 11.75 13.83 11.55
CA VAL A 91 11.03 12.90 10.67
C VAL A 91 10.38 13.68 9.55
N CYS A 92 10.81 13.41 8.32
CA CYS A 92 10.20 13.97 7.13
C CYS A 92 9.70 12.87 6.19
N GLY A 93 8.88 13.24 5.21
CA GLY A 93 8.41 12.26 4.25
C GLY A 93 7.96 12.86 2.93
N THR A 94 7.87 11.99 1.94
CA THR A 94 7.50 12.39 0.58
C THR A 94 5.99 12.54 0.39
N ALA A 95 5.58 13.23 -0.68
CA ALA A 95 4.19 13.20 -1.13
C ALA A 95 3.80 11.79 -1.57
N SER A 96 2.54 11.42 -1.37
CA SER A 96 2.00 10.12 -1.79
C SER A 96 0.94 10.27 -2.87
N SER A 97 0.88 9.30 -3.78
CA SER A 97 -0.13 9.22 -4.83
C SER A 97 -1.07 8.05 -4.57
N SER A 98 -2.36 8.26 -4.83
CA SER A 98 -3.37 7.20 -4.80
C SER A 98 -3.46 6.44 -6.13
N THR A 99 -2.76 6.86 -7.20
CA THR A 99 -2.87 6.19 -8.50
C THR A 99 -2.31 4.77 -8.50
N PRO A 100 -1.07 4.51 -8.02
CA PRO A 100 -0.52 3.15 -8.04
C PRO A 100 -1.37 2.08 -7.33
N PRO A 101 -1.88 2.30 -6.10
CA PRO A 101 -2.74 1.30 -5.46
C PRO A 101 -4.07 1.12 -6.19
N VAL A 102 -4.65 2.16 -6.79
CA VAL A 102 -5.89 2.03 -7.58
C VAL A 102 -5.66 1.11 -8.78
N GLU A 103 -4.58 1.32 -9.54
CA GLU A 103 -4.25 0.48 -10.70
C GLU A 103 -3.94 -0.96 -10.27
N LEU A 104 -3.21 -1.13 -9.17
CA LEU A 104 -2.94 -2.46 -8.62
C LEU A 104 -4.22 -3.18 -8.16
N THR A 105 -5.16 -2.49 -7.51
CA THR A 105 -6.47 -3.06 -7.16
C THR A 105 -7.20 -3.59 -8.39
N TRP A 106 -7.21 -2.83 -9.49
CA TRP A 106 -7.86 -3.27 -10.73
C TRP A 106 -7.13 -4.42 -11.43
N ALA A 107 -5.80 -4.43 -11.40
CA ALA A 107 -5.01 -5.55 -11.91
C ALA A 107 -5.35 -6.85 -11.15
N LEU A 108 -5.45 -6.78 -9.82
CA LEU A 108 -5.83 -7.92 -8.98
C LEU A 108 -7.28 -8.37 -9.23
N LEU A 109 -8.21 -7.42 -9.27
CA LEU A 109 -9.64 -7.71 -9.50
C LEU A 109 -9.85 -8.41 -10.86
N LEU A 110 -9.27 -7.88 -11.94
CA LEU A 110 -9.32 -8.50 -13.27
C LEU A 110 -8.60 -9.85 -13.30
N GLY A 111 -7.45 -9.95 -12.62
CA GLY A 111 -6.70 -11.20 -12.48
C GLY A 111 -7.53 -12.32 -11.87
N LEU A 112 -8.27 -12.02 -10.80
CA LEU A 112 -9.19 -12.94 -10.14
C LEU A 112 -10.41 -13.25 -11.01
N ALA A 113 -11.07 -12.22 -11.55
CA ALA A 113 -12.27 -12.39 -12.37
C ALA A 113 -12.01 -13.27 -13.61
N ARG A 114 -10.82 -13.18 -14.20
CA ARG A 114 -10.47 -13.89 -15.45
C ARG A 114 -9.60 -15.14 -15.24
N GLY A 115 -9.28 -15.49 -13.99
CA GLY A 115 -8.43 -16.64 -13.70
C GLY A 115 -7.03 -16.56 -14.33
N ILE A 116 -6.48 -15.34 -14.48
CA ILE A 116 -5.28 -15.10 -15.30
C ILE A 116 -4.08 -15.93 -14.81
N VAL A 117 -3.87 -15.99 -13.50
CA VAL A 117 -2.73 -16.72 -12.92
C VAL A 117 -2.87 -18.23 -13.12
N PRO A 118 -3.98 -18.88 -12.72
CA PRO A 118 -4.20 -20.31 -12.99
C PRO A 118 -4.08 -20.69 -14.47
N GLU A 119 -4.68 -19.92 -15.39
CA GLU A 119 -4.60 -20.22 -16.83
C GLU A 119 -3.17 -20.11 -17.36
N ALA A 120 -2.44 -19.08 -16.93
CA ALA A 120 -1.05 -18.89 -17.35
C ALA A 120 -0.13 -19.99 -16.80
N GLU A 121 -0.39 -20.48 -15.59
CA GLU A 121 0.35 -21.60 -14.99
C GLU A 121 0.04 -22.93 -15.68
N ALA A 122 -1.23 -23.21 -15.98
CA ALA A 122 -1.63 -24.41 -16.72
C ALA A 122 -0.93 -24.45 -18.08
N LEU A 123 -0.92 -23.34 -18.82
CA LEU A 123 -0.23 -23.25 -20.11
C LEU A 123 1.27 -23.52 -19.99
N ARG A 124 1.96 -22.93 -19.00
CA ARG A 124 3.42 -23.07 -18.83
C ARG A 124 3.86 -24.46 -18.40
N THR A 125 3.00 -25.16 -17.64
CA THR A 125 3.33 -26.48 -17.07
C THR A 125 2.87 -27.64 -17.95
N GLY A 126 2.35 -27.37 -19.16
CA GLY A 126 1.82 -28.39 -20.06
C GLY A 126 0.47 -28.96 -19.61
N GLY A 127 -0.25 -28.23 -18.75
CA GLY A 127 -1.63 -28.52 -18.37
C GLY A 127 -2.63 -28.26 -19.51
N PRO A 128 -3.93 -28.46 -19.25
CA PRO A 128 -4.96 -28.29 -20.27
C PRO A 128 -5.04 -26.83 -20.74
N TRP A 129 -5.26 -26.65 -22.04
CA TRP A 129 -5.64 -25.36 -22.61
C TRP A 129 -7.04 -24.98 -22.14
N GLN A 130 -7.17 -23.80 -21.51
CA GLN A 130 -8.43 -23.26 -21.00
C GLN A 130 -9.06 -24.14 -19.91
N SER A 131 -8.59 -23.95 -18.68
CA SER A 131 -8.93 -24.81 -17.52
C SER A 131 -10.04 -24.27 -16.63
N THR A 132 -10.39 -22.99 -16.76
CA THR A 132 -11.35 -22.25 -15.94
C THR A 132 -12.30 -21.43 -16.80
N LEU A 133 -13.39 -20.97 -16.19
CA LEU A 133 -14.31 -20.01 -16.79
C LEU A 133 -14.26 -18.72 -15.98
N GLY A 134 -13.86 -17.62 -16.63
CA GLY A 134 -13.85 -16.31 -16.01
C GLY A 134 -15.26 -15.75 -15.78
N ALA A 135 -15.36 -14.84 -14.83
CA ALA A 135 -16.54 -14.00 -14.59
C ALA A 135 -16.44 -12.67 -15.35
N ASP A 136 -17.57 -12.23 -15.88
CA ASP A 136 -17.74 -10.85 -16.35
C ASP A 136 -17.93 -9.91 -15.16
N LEU A 137 -17.41 -8.68 -15.28
CA LEU A 137 -17.63 -7.62 -14.29
C LEU A 137 -18.92 -6.85 -14.55
N HIS A 138 -19.32 -6.72 -15.81
CA HIS A 138 -20.52 -5.97 -16.19
C HIS A 138 -21.77 -6.56 -15.51
N GLY A 139 -22.57 -5.70 -14.88
CA GLY A 139 -23.78 -6.10 -14.15
C GLY A 139 -23.50 -6.82 -12.82
N ARG A 140 -22.25 -6.87 -12.35
CA ARG A 140 -21.87 -7.40 -11.04
C ARG A 140 -21.76 -6.30 -10.01
N THR A 141 -21.94 -6.67 -8.74
CA THR A 141 -21.85 -5.74 -7.61
C THR A 141 -20.41 -5.67 -7.08
N LEU A 142 -19.85 -4.46 -7.05
CA LEU A 142 -18.59 -4.15 -6.37
C LEU A 142 -18.87 -3.48 -5.02
N GLY A 143 -18.56 -4.19 -3.94
CA GLY A 143 -18.58 -3.68 -2.58
C GLY A 143 -17.26 -3.04 -2.18
N LEU A 144 -17.30 -1.78 -1.76
CA LEU A 144 -16.14 -1.03 -1.25
C LEU A 144 -16.25 -0.79 0.25
N LEU A 145 -15.40 -1.46 1.03
CA LEU A 145 -15.24 -1.21 2.47
C LEU A 145 -14.37 0.01 2.74
N GLY A 146 -14.83 1.16 2.27
CA GLY A 146 -14.18 2.45 2.44
C GLY A 146 -14.24 3.28 1.16
N LEU A 147 -14.80 4.49 1.25
CA LEU A 147 -14.93 5.43 0.12
C LEU A 147 -14.00 6.66 0.26
N GLY A 148 -12.74 6.38 0.61
CA GLY A 148 -11.68 7.39 0.72
C GLY A 148 -11.08 7.79 -0.63
N LYS A 149 -9.85 8.34 -0.62
CA LYS A 149 -9.14 8.80 -1.85
C LYS A 149 -8.91 7.67 -2.87
N ILE A 150 -8.63 6.46 -2.39
CA ILE A 150 -8.41 5.26 -3.23
C ILE A 150 -9.76 4.67 -3.64
N GLY A 151 -10.62 4.32 -2.66
CA GLY A 151 -11.92 3.72 -2.90
C GLY A 151 -12.79 4.51 -3.87
N ALA A 152 -12.82 5.84 -3.79
CA ALA A 152 -13.57 6.66 -4.74
C ALA A 152 -13.04 6.54 -6.18
N ARG A 153 -11.73 6.40 -6.40
CA ARG A 153 -11.15 6.20 -7.73
C ARG A 153 -11.37 4.78 -8.24
N VAL A 154 -11.34 3.79 -7.34
CA VAL A 154 -11.72 2.41 -7.67
C VAL A 154 -13.19 2.36 -8.10
N ALA A 155 -14.09 3.02 -7.36
CA ALA A 155 -15.50 3.13 -7.70
C ALA A 155 -15.74 3.67 -9.12
N GLN A 156 -15.06 4.76 -9.49
CA GLN A 156 -15.22 5.37 -10.82
C GLN A 156 -14.90 4.40 -11.95
N VAL A 157 -13.84 3.60 -11.80
CA VAL A 157 -13.50 2.58 -12.79
C VAL A 157 -14.52 1.45 -12.78
N GLY A 158 -15.05 1.04 -11.62
CA GLY A 158 -16.09 0.02 -11.53
C GLY A 158 -17.37 0.43 -12.24
N LEU A 159 -17.81 1.67 -12.04
CA LEU A 159 -18.92 2.24 -12.80
C LEU A 159 -18.65 2.24 -14.31
N ALA A 160 -17.41 2.53 -14.73
CA ALA A 160 -17.03 2.49 -16.15
C ALA A 160 -17.03 1.07 -16.75
N PHE A 161 -16.79 0.02 -15.94
CA PHE A 161 -17.01 -1.38 -16.33
C PHE A 161 -18.50 -1.77 -16.36
N GLY A 162 -19.41 -0.87 -15.94
CA GLY A 162 -20.83 -1.14 -15.81
C GLY A 162 -21.17 -2.05 -14.63
N MET A 163 -20.40 -1.96 -13.55
CA MET A 163 -20.70 -2.61 -12.27
C MET A 163 -21.70 -1.79 -11.47
N ASP A 164 -22.47 -2.47 -10.63
CA ASP A 164 -23.23 -1.83 -9.55
C ASP A 164 -22.28 -1.61 -8.37
N VAL A 165 -21.94 -0.36 -8.06
CA VAL A 165 -20.98 -0.07 -6.99
C VAL A 165 -21.70 0.35 -5.72
N VAL A 166 -21.41 -0.31 -4.60
CA VAL A 166 -21.89 0.04 -3.27
C VAL A 166 -20.73 0.22 -2.30
N ALA A 167 -20.87 1.12 -1.34
CA ALA A 167 -19.81 1.42 -0.38
C ALA A 167 -20.33 1.48 1.06
N TRP A 168 -19.46 1.15 2.00
CA TRP A 168 -19.73 1.26 3.44
C TRP A 168 -18.47 1.69 4.21
N SER A 169 -18.64 2.56 5.21
CA SER A 169 -17.69 2.74 6.30
C SER A 169 -18.43 3.25 7.53
N GLN A 170 -17.82 3.16 8.73
CA GLN A 170 -18.48 3.52 9.99
C GLN A 170 -19.07 4.95 10.01
N ASN A 171 -18.43 5.88 9.31
CA ASN A 171 -18.85 7.29 9.23
C ASN A 171 -19.18 7.71 7.79
N LEU A 172 -19.47 6.76 6.88
CA LEU A 172 -19.82 7.08 5.50
C LEU A 172 -21.22 7.66 5.44
N THR A 173 -21.36 8.78 4.74
CA THR A 173 -22.65 9.45 4.55
C THR A 173 -23.18 9.21 3.14
N LYS A 174 -24.50 9.37 2.97
CA LYS A 174 -25.16 9.24 1.67
C LYS A 174 -24.69 10.32 0.69
N GLU A 175 -24.46 11.53 1.19
CA GLU A 175 -23.96 12.65 0.38
C GLU A 175 -22.62 12.28 -0.27
N ARG A 176 -21.73 11.62 0.49
CA ARG A 176 -20.43 11.21 -0.03
C ARG A 176 -20.52 10.11 -1.09
N THR A 177 -21.48 9.19 -0.98
CA THR A 177 -21.69 8.16 -2.00
C THR A 177 -22.31 8.76 -3.27
N ASP A 178 -23.24 9.69 -3.11
CA ASP A 178 -23.91 10.39 -4.20
C ASP A 178 -22.92 11.23 -5.04
N GLU A 179 -21.96 11.90 -4.40
CA GLU A 179 -20.86 12.62 -5.07
C GLU A 179 -20.06 11.75 -6.05
N VAL A 180 -19.93 10.45 -5.74
CA VAL A 180 -19.14 9.47 -6.54
C VAL A 180 -20.06 8.62 -7.41
N GLY A 181 -21.39 8.78 -7.30
CA GLY A 181 -22.37 8.02 -8.09
C GLY A 181 -22.47 6.54 -7.67
N VAL A 182 -22.27 6.23 -6.39
CA VAL A 182 -22.34 4.86 -5.86
C VAL A 182 -23.44 4.71 -4.80
N GLY A 183 -23.89 3.49 -4.55
CA GLY A 183 -24.84 3.19 -3.48
C GLY A 183 -24.20 3.23 -2.10
N LEU A 184 -24.96 3.66 -1.08
CA LEU A 184 -24.61 3.49 0.32
C LEU A 184 -25.20 2.17 0.83
N ALA A 185 -24.35 1.23 1.24
CA ALA A 185 -24.84 -0.02 1.81
C ALA A 185 -25.41 0.20 3.22
N ALA A 186 -26.48 -0.52 3.57
CA ALA A 186 -27.18 -0.37 4.84
C ALA A 186 -26.34 -0.77 6.06
N SER A 187 -25.46 -1.75 5.91
CA SER A 187 -24.48 -2.15 6.91
C SER A 187 -23.25 -2.78 6.24
N LYS A 188 -22.20 -3.00 7.02
CA LYS A 188 -21.01 -3.75 6.58
C LYS A 188 -21.39 -5.16 6.13
N GLU A 189 -22.25 -5.81 6.91
CA GLU A 189 -22.72 -7.17 6.65
C GLU A 189 -23.55 -7.22 5.37
N HIS A 190 -24.43 -6.24 5.16
CA HIS A 190 -25.19 -6.13 3.91
C HIS A 190 -24.28 -5.97 2.70
N LEU A 191 -23.24 -5.12 2.78
CA LEU A 191 -22.26 -4.98 1.69
C LEU A 191 -21.57 -6.30 1.37
N LEU A 192 -21.13 -7.03 2.40
CA LEU A 192 -20.45 -8.31 2.21
C LEU A 192 -21.37 -9.39 1.63
N ASP A 193 -22.65 -9.40 2.01
CA ASP A 193 -23.65 -10.36 1.54
C ASP A 193 -24.07 -10.09 0.09
N SER A 194 -24.16 -8.81 -0.31
CA SER A 194 -24.70 -8.41 -1.61
C SER A 194 -23.66 -8.24 -2.72
N SER A 195 -22.36 -8.38 -2.43
CA SER A 195 -21.29 -8.08 -3.40
C SER A 195 -20.75 -9.33 -4.09
N ASP A 196 -20.60 -9.28 -5.41
CA ASP A 196 -19.87 -10.30 -6.18
C ASP A 196 -18.35 -10.13 -6.00
N PHE A 197 -17.89 -8.88 -5.84
CA PHE A 197 -16.49 -8.53 -5.57
C PHE A 197 -16.41 -7.57 -4.40
N VAL A 198 -15.45 -7.77 -3.49
CA VAL A 198 -15.22 -6.87 -2.35
C VAL A 198 -13.78 -6.36 -2.37
N SER A 199 -13.62 -5.05 -2.17
CA SER A 199 -12.32 -4.39 -1.96
C SER A 199 -12.37 -3.54 -0.70
N VAL A 200 -11.24 -3.52 0.04
CA VAL A 200 -11.06 -2.84 1.33
C VAL A 200 -10.13 -1.65 1.16
#